data_AF-A0A383A3C6-F1
#
_entry.id   AF-A0A383A3C6-F1
#
_cell.length_a   1.000
_cell.length_b   1.000
_cell.length_c   1.000
_cell.angle_alpha   90.00
_cell.angle_beta   90.00
_cell.angle_gamma   90.00
#
_symmetry.space_group_name_H-M   'P 1'
#
loop_
_entity.id
_entity.type
_entity.pdbx_description
1 polymer ?
#
loop_
_entity_poly.entity_id
_entity_poly.type
_entity_poly.pdbx_seq_one_letter_code
_entity_poly.pdbx_strand_id
1 'polypeptide(L)'
;GKYGAKSIQGKILSMELTDHVKPTEKPASVRTYNPDEEAIFLKLVSEGAYVEDIAAALNRPINSIRGKALSFLRTGEIDKIPSQKESTAASKVDALTALGDISGHTVEQIADEIGKTVRGVKTMLTRRGLACADYDGAARKEKASS
;
A
#
# COMPACT_ATOMS: atom_id res chain seq x y z
N GLY A 1 34.30 -22.45 12.59
CA GLY A 1 35.64 -22.65 12.00
C GLY A 1 36.45 -21.38 12.16
N LYS A 2 37.69 -21.47 12.65
CA LYS A 2 38.59 -20.31 12.80
C LYS A 2 39.15 -19.93 11.42
N TYR A 3 38.88 -18.71 10.95
CA TYR A 3 39.48 -18.19 9.73
C TYR A 3 41.01 -18.16 9.88
N GLY A 4 41.74 -18.79 8.96
CA GLY A 4 43.20 -18.80 8.96
C GLY A 4 43.77 -17.45 8.47
N ALA A 5 45.02 -17.14 8.81
CA ALA A 5 45.67 -15.88 8.45
C ALA A 5 45.58 -15.52 6.96
N LYS A 6 45.73 -16.51 6.05
CA LYS A 6 45.59 -16.31 4.60
C LYS A 6 44.18 -15.89 4.18
N SER A 7 43.14 -16.41 4.83
CA SER A 7 41.75 -16.04 4.52
C SER A 7 41.42 -14.61 4.96
N ILE A 8 42.03 -14.14 6.05
CA ILE A 8 41.92 -12.76 6.52
C ILE A 8 42.65 -11.83 5.55
N GLN A 9 43.89 -12.18 5.16
CA GLN A 9 44.67 -11.41 4.19
C GLN A 9 43.98 -11.30 2.83
N GLY A 10 43.43 -12.41 2.31
CA GLY A 10 42.68 -12.39 1.06
C GLY A 10 41.44 -11.51 1.12
N LYS A 11 40.77 -11.44 2.28
CA LYS A 11 39.60 -10.57 2.46
C LYS A 11 39.99 -9.09 2.55
N ILE A 12 41.07 -8.76 3.26
CA ILE A 12 41.59 -7.39 3.34
C ILE A 12 42.01 -6.92 1.94
N LEU A 13 42.79 -7.72 1.21
CA LEU A 13 43.20 -7.42 -0.15
C LEU A 13 42.00 -7.24 -1.08
N SER A 14 40.97 -8.07 -0.95
CA SER A 14 39.74 -7.92 -1.73
C SER A 14 38.99 -6.62 -1.42
N MET A 15 39.02 -6.14 -0.17
CA MET A 15 38.40 -4.87 0.22
C MET A 15 39.20 -3.67 -0.30
N GLU A 16 40.52 -3.73 -0.27
CA GLU A 16 41.38 -2.67 -0.84
C GLU A 16 41.24 -2.60 -2.36
N LEU A 17 41.12 -3.74 -3.05
CA LEU A 17 40.94 -3.78 -4.50
C LEU A 17 39.56 -3.24 -4.94
N THR A 18 38.51 -3.38 -4.11
CA THR A 18 37.20 -2.82 -4.43
C THR A 18 37.19 -1.29 -4.47
N ASP A 19 38.04 -0.63 -3.68
CA ASP A 19 38.16 0.83 -3.68
C ASP A 19 38.76 1.38 -4.99
N HIS A 20 39.47 0.54 -5.75
CA HIS A 20 40.04 0.87 -7.05
C HIS A 20 39.09 0.58 -8.23
N VAL A 21 37.95 -0.07 -7.99
CA VAL A 21 36.95 -0.33 -9.03
C VAL A 21 36.06 0.91 -9.17
N LYS A 22 36.05 1.52 -10.35
CA LYS A 22 35.11 2.60 -10.65
C LYS A 22 33.68 2.11 -10.40
N PRO A 23 32.85 2.86 -9.66
CA PRO A 23 31.45 2.52 -9.50
C PRO A 23 30.81 2.32 -10.88
N THR A 24 30.09 1.21 -11.05
CA THR A 24 29.33 0.97 -12.28
C THR A 24 28.36 2.13 -12.50
N GLU A 25 28.40 2.73 -13.67
CA GLU A 25 27.44 3.77 -14.04
C GLU A 25 26.03 3.23 -13.86
N LYS A 26 25.19 3.98 -13.15
CA LYS A 26 23.78 3.58 -12.98
C LYS A 26 23.16 3.56 -14.38
N PRO A 27 22.62 2.42 -14.83
CA PRO A 27 21.99 2.36 -16.15
C PRO A 27 20.89 3.43 -16.23
N ALA A 28 20.89 4.20 -17.30
CA ALA A 28 19.87 5.19 -17.54
C ALA A 28 18.49 4.52 -17.53
N SER A 29 17.51 5.15 -16.88
CA SER A 29 16.15 4.65 -16.88
C SER A 29 15.64 4.62 -18.32
N VAL A 30 15.35 3.43 -18.84
CA VAL A 30 14.79 3.27 -20.18
C VAL A 30 13.42 3.97 -20.22
N ARG A 31 13.25 4.95 -21.12
CA ARG A 31 11.92 5.53 -21.40
C ARG A 31 11.04 4.44 -22.00
N THR A 32 10.04 4.00 -21.26
CA THR A 32 9.10 2.96 -21.68
C THR A 32 7.96 3.51 -22.55
N TYR A 33 7.73 4.82 -22.51
CA TYR A 33 6.69 5.53 -23.25
C TYR A 33 7.29 6.41 -24.34
N ASN A 34 6.78 6.26 -25.56
CA ASN A 34 7.10 7.15 -26.67
C ASN A 34 6.16 8.39 -26.66
N PRO A 35 6.48 9.46 -27.40
CA PRO A 35 5.64 10.66 -27.44
C PRO A 35 4.21 10.43 -27.95
N ASP A 36 4.00 9.45 -28.84
CA ASP A 36 2.67 9.15 -29.40
C ASP A 36 1.76 8.49 -28.35
N GLU A 37 2.29 7.54 -27.58
CA GLU A 37 1.62 6.92 -26.43
C GLU A 37 1.29 7.96 -25.36
N GLU A 38 2.17 8.94 -25.15
CA GLU A 38 1.94 10.07 -24.24
C GLU A 38 0.78 10.95 -24.72
N ALA A 39 0.70 11.25 -26.02
CA ALA A 39 -0.39 12.02 -26.60
C ALA A 39 -1.74 11.27 -26.50
N ILE A 40 -1.76 9.97 -26.79
CA ILE A 40 -2.95 9.12 -26.62
C ILE A 40 -3.39 9.10 -25.16
N PHE A 41 -2.44 8.97 -24.22
CA PHE A 41 -2.72 9.00 -22.79
C PHE A 41 -3.41 10.31 -22.39
N LEU A 42 -2.84 11.46 -22.74
CA LEU A 42 -3.38 12.78 -22.38
C LEU A 42 -4.76 13.02 -23.00
N LYS A 43 -4.98 12.55 -24.23
CA LYS A 43 -6.28 12.59 -24.89
C LYS A 43 -7.33 11.80 -24.11
N LEU A 44 -7.03 10.54 -23.76
CA LEU A 44 -7.95 9.69 -23.00
C LEU A 44 -8.23 10.24 -21.60
N VAL A 45 -7.25 10.83 -20.94
CA VAL A 45 -7.44 11.51 -19.64
C VAL A 45 -8.38 12.71 -19.79
N SER A 46 -8.21 13.50 -20.85
CA SER A 46 -9.06 14.66 -21.15
C SER A 46 -10.50 14.26 -21.48
N GLU A 47 -10.69 13.09 -22.09
CA GLU A 47 -12.00 12.47 -22.35
C GLU A 47 -12.62 11.86 -21.08
N GLY A 48 -11.91 11.85 -19.95
CA GLY A 48 -12.40 11.30 -18.69
C GLY A 48 -12.38 9.78 -18.63
N ALA A 49 -11.55 9.12 -19.45
CA ALA A 49 -11.41 7.67 -19.45
C ALA A 49 -10.87 7.16 -18.10
N TYR A 50 -11.26 5.94 -17.75
CA TYR A 50 -10.75 5.28 -16.54
C TYR A 50 -9.35 4.71 -16.77
N VAL A 51 -8.63 4.44 -15.68
CA VAL A 51 -7.28 3.84 -15.73
C VAL A 51 -7.26 2.52 -16.52
N GLU A 52 -8.31 1.70 -16.40
CA GLU A 52 -8.47 0.44 -17.12
C GLU A 52 -8.63 0.64 -18.63
N ASP A 53 -9.35 1.69 -19.04
CA ASP A 53 -9.57 1.99 -20.45
C ASP A 53 -8.27 2.48 -21.11
N ILE A 54 -7.51 3.30 -20.39
CA ILE A 54 -6.18 3.76 -20.84
C ILE A 54 -5.19 2.59 -20.91
N ALA A 55 -5.25 1.68 -19.92
CA ALA A 55 -4.43 0.47 -19.90
C ALA A 55 -4.71 -0.44 -21.11
N ALA A 56 -5.99 -0.63 -21.45
CA ALA A 56 -6.42 -1.40 -22.62
C ALA A 56 -5.98 -0.73 -23.92
N ALA A 57 -6.16 0.59 -24.06
CA ALA A 57 -5.79 1.34 -25.27
C ALA A 57 -4.28 1.32 -25.55
N LEU A 58 -3.46 1.43 -24.51
CA LEU A 58 -2.00 1.44 -24.64
C LEU A 58 -1.37 0.04 -24.51
N ASN A 59 -2.18 -0.99 -24.26
CA ASN A 59 -1.74 -2.36 -23.98
C ASN A 59 -0.63 -2.41 -22.91
N ARG A 60 -0.81 -1.65 -21.82
CA ARG A 60 0.13 -1.55 -20.69
C ARG A 60 -0.55 -1.99 -19.40
N PRO A 61 0.20 -2.54 -18.43
CA PRO A 61 -0.38 -2.90 -17.14
C PRO A 61 -0.80 -1.64 -16.36
N ILE A 62 -1.88 -1.78 -15.57
CA ILE A 62 -2.50 -0.70 -14.80
C ILE A 62 -1.49 0.04 -13.91
N ASN A 63 -0.53 -0.67 -13.31
CA ASN A 63 0.52 -0.07 -12.48
C ASN A 63 1.42 0.91 -13.26
N SER A 64 1.71 0.62 -14.53
CA SER A 64 2.50 1.48 -15.42
C SER A 64 1.72 2.76 -15.76
N ILE A 65 0.43 2.64 -16.08
CA ILE A 65 -0.47 3.79 -16.32
C ILE A 65 -0.52 4.70 -15.09
N ARG A 66 -0.63 4.14 -13.88
CA ARG A 66 -0.60 4.93 -12.63
C ARG A 66 0.72 5.67 -12.44
N GLY A 67 1.84 4.98 -12.66
CA GLY A 67 3.17 5.59 -12.58
C GLY A 67 3.34 6.74 -13.57
N LYS A 68 2.79 6.57 -14.79
CA LYS A 68 2.81 7.61 -15.82
C LYS A 68 1.87 8.78 -15.49
N ALA A 69 0.67 8.50 -14.99
CA ALA A 69 -0.25 9.54 -14.50
C ALA A 69 0.40 10.39 -13.41
N LEU A 70 1.12 9.77 -12.47
CA LEU A 70 1.87 10.49 -11.43
C LEU A 70 2.97 11.37 -12.02
N SER A 71 3.64 10.90 -13.07
CA SER A 71 4.63 11.72 -13.77
C SER A 71 4.01 12.96 -14.39
N PHE A 72 2.86 12.81 -15.07
CA PHE A 72 2.14 13.92 -15.70
C PHE A 72 1.53 14.89 -14.68
N LEU A 73 1.05 14.38 -13.55
CA LEU A 73 0.57 15.20 -12.45
C LEU A 73 1.70 16.07 -11.88
N ARG A 74 2.91 15.51 -11.76
CA ARG A 74 4.09 16.24 -11.27
C ARG A 74 4.58 17.29 -12.28
N THR A 75 4.42 17.06 -13.58
CA THR A 75 4.77 18.05 -14.62
C THR A 75 3.65 19.06 -14.87
N GLY A 76 2.46 18.86 -14.29
CA GLY A 76 1.31 19.75 -14.45
C GLY A 76 0.55 19.56 -15.77
N GLU A 77 0.79 18.46 -16.48
CA GLU A 77 0.10 18.13 -17.74
C GLU A 77 -1.31 17.57 -17.50
N ILE A 78 -1.61 17.13 -16.28
CA ILE A 78 -2.95 16.71 -15.85
C ILE A 78 -3.24 17.28 -14.45
N ASP A 79 -4.49 17.65 -14.19
CA ASP A 79 -4.91 18.18 -12.87
C ASP A 79 -5.19 17.09 -11.83
N LYS A 80 -5.60 15.90 -12.30
CA LYS A 80 -5.95 14.76 -11.44
C LYS A 80 -5.61 13.44 -12.09
N ILE A 81 -5.31 12.45 -11.26
CA ILE A 81 -5.12 11.07 -11.70
C ILE A 81 -6.49 10.52 -12.16
N PRO A 82 -6.57 9.85 -13.32
CA PRO A 82 -7.80 9.19 -13.77
C PRO A 82 -8.35 8.23 -12.72
N SER A 83 -9.68 8.17 -12.63
CA SER A 83 -10.34 7.28 -11.68
C SER A 83 -10.22 5.82 -12.12
N GLN A 84 -10.27 4.92 -11.15
CA GLN A 84 -10.27 3.48 -11.38
C GLN A 84 -11.72 2.97 -11.38
N LYS A 85 -12.11 2.11 -12.33
CA LYS A 85 -13.46 1.50 -12.36
C LYS A 85 -13.70 0.62 -11.15
N GLU A 86 -12.73 -0.25 -10.86
CA GLU A 86 -12.77 -1.10 -9.67
C GLU A 86 -11.84 -0.52 -8.61
N SER A 87 -12.42 0.22 -7.66
CA SER A 87 -11.69 0.70 -6.50
C SER A 87 -11.33 -0.48 -5.59
N THR A 88 -10.07 -0.89 -5.60
CA THR A 88 -9.51 -1.80 -4.58
C THR A 88 -9.18 -1.10 -3.27
N ALA A 89 -9.59 0.17 -3.09
CA ALA A 89 -9.55 0.78 -1.78
C ALA A 89 -10.39 -0.09 -0.84
N ALA A 90 -9.73 -0.71 0.14
CA ALA A 90 -10.41 -1.45 1.19
C ALA A 90 -11.56 -0.59 1.70
N SER A 91 -12.78 -1.14 1.69
CA SER A 91 -13.94 -0.39 2.14
C SER A 91 -13.60 0.18 3.50
N LYS A 92 -13.66 1.52 3.61
CA LYS A 92 -13.39 2.20 4.88
C LYS A 92 -14.53 1.98 5.89
N VAL A 93 -15.38 0.99 5.62
CA VAL A 93 -16.50 0.61 6.45
C VAL A 93 -15.93 -0.23 7.58
N ASP A 94 -16.04 0.33 8.77
CA ASP A 94 -15.61 -0.31 9.99
C ASP A 94 -16.35 -1.63 10.18
N ALA A 95 -15.62 -2.73 10.33
CA ALA A 95 -16.21 -4.05 10.46
C ALA A 95 -17.21 -4.15 11.63
N LEU A 96 -17.01 -3.40 12.72
CA LEU A 96 -17.98 -3.35 13.83
C LEU A 96 -19.25 -2.58 13.49
N THR A 97 -19.17 -1.60 12.60
CA THR A 97 -20.35 -0.84 12.15
C THR A 97 -21.13 -1.61 11.09
N ALA A 98 -20.45 -2.46 10.31
CA ALA A 98 -21.09 -3.36 9.35
C ALA A 98 -21.96 -4.44 10.02
N LEU A 99 -21.61 -4.85 11.24
CA LEU A 99 -22.38 -5.81 12.05
C LEU A 99 -23.71 -5.25 12.59
N GLY A 100 -23.86 -3.92 12.67
CA GLY A 100 -25.03 -3.30 13.27
C GLY A 100 -25.06 -3.41 14.79
N ASP A 101 -26.12 -4.01 15.35
CA ASP A 101 -26.30 -4.12 16.81
C ASP A 101 -25.48 -5.27 17.39
N ILE A 102 -24.39 -4.91 18.07
CA ILE A 102 -23.46 -5.86 18.71
C ILE A 102 -23.76 -6.11 20.20
N SER A 103 -24.82 -5.50 20.75
CA SER A 103 -25.11 -5.55 22.19
C SER A 103 -25.43 -6.97 22.70
N GLY A 104 -26.06 -7.80 21.85
CA GLY A 104 -26.41 -9.19 22.17
C GLY A 104 -25.34 -10.23 21.84
N HIS A 105 -24.25 -9.84 21.17
CA HIS A 105 -23.20 -10.77 20.75
C HIS A 105 -22.07 -10.86 21.78
N THR A 106 -21.47 -12.04 21.91
CA THR A 106 -20.23 -12.19 22.69
C THR A 106 -19.01 -11.75 21.87
N VAL A 107 -17.91 -11.43 22.54
CA VAL A 107 -16.66 -11.07 21.86
C VAL A 107 -16.17 -12.18 20.93
N GLU A 108 -16.35 -13.45 21.28
CA GLU A 108 -15.99 -14.60 20.44
C GLU A 108 -16.81 -14.62 19.16
N GLN A 109 -18.13 -14.41 19.25
CA GLN A 109 -19.02 -14.36 18.08
C GLN A 109 -18.63 -13.22 17.14
N ILE A 110 -18.35 -12.04 17.70
CA ILE A 110 -17.88 -10.87 16.92
C ILE A 110 -16.50 -11.14 16.29
N ALA A 111 -15.62 -11.88 16.98
CA ALA A 111 -14.30 -12.23 16.47
C ALA A 111 -14.39 -13.18 15.28
N ASP A 112 -15.25 -14.19 15.36
CA ASP A 112 -15.50 -15.16 14.29
C ASP A 112 -16.14 -14.46 13.07
N GLU A 113 -17.09 -13.55 13.29
CA GLU A 113 -17.83 -12.89 12.21
C GLU A 113 -16.99 -11.83 11.47
N ILE A 114 -16.09 -11.13 12.17
CA ILE A 114 -15.16 -10.16 11.54
C ILE A 114 -13.88 -10.83 11.03
N GLY A 115 -13.62 -12.09 11.40
CA GLY A 115 -12.36 -12.78 11.09
C GLY A 115 -11.16 -12.13 11.79
N LYS A 116 -11.32 -11.69 13.04
CA LYS A 116 -10.28 -11.08 13.87
C LYS A 116 -10.07 -11.87 15.15
N THR A 117 -8.99 -11.58 15.87
CA THR A 117 -8.75 -12.19 17.18
C THR A 117 -9.61 -11.52 18.27
N VAL A 118 -10.01 -12.28 19.29
CA VAL A 118 -10.73 -11.79 20.49
C VAL A 118 -10.04 -10.56 21.09
N ARG A 119 -8.70 -10.57 21.18
CA ARG A 119 -7.91 -9.41 21.66
C ARG A 119 -8.07 -8.19 20.75
N GLY A 120 -8.07 -8.40 19.43
CA GLY A 120 -8.32 -7.35 18.45
C GLY A 120 -9.71 -6.73 18.64
N VAL A 121 -10.75 -7.56 18.83
CA VAL A 121 -12.13 -7.10 19.05
C VAL A 121 -12.25 -6.31 20.36
N LYS A 122 -11.71 -6.80 21.49
CA LYS A 122 -11.70 -6.06 22.78
C LYS A 122 -11.05 -4.68 22.67
N THR A 123 -9.94 -4.60 21.92
CA THR A 123 -9.24 -3.33 21.66
C THR A 123 -10.09 -2.40 20.79
N MET A 124 -10.76 -2.96 19.78
CA MET A 124 -11.65 -2.23 18.89
C MET A 124 -12.90 -1.68 19.61
N LEU A 125 -13.49 -2.45 20.52
CA LEU A 125 -14.63 -2.06 21.37
C LEU A 125 -14.23 -0.95 22.35
N THR A 126 -13.10 -1.11 23.05
CA THR A 126 -12.60 -0.09 23.98
C THR A 126 -12.29 1.23 23.26
N ARG A 127 -11.63 1.18 22.10
CA ARG A 127 -11.33 2.41 21.34
C ARG A 127 -12.60 3.16 20.94
N ARG A 128 -13.68 2.44 20.62
CA ARG A 128 -14.95 3.00 20.17
C ARG A 128 -15.92 3.33 21.30
N GLY A 129 -15.66 2.86 22.52
CA GLY A 129 -16.58 3.00 23.64
C GLY A 129 -17.87 2.22 23.42
N LEU A 130 -17.78 1.04 22.80
CA LEU A 130 -18.92 0.17 22.55
C LEU A 130 -18.92 -1.00 23.54
N ALA A 131 -20.11 -1.38 23.99
CA ALA A 131 -20.32 -2.56 24.82
C ALA A 131 -20.98 -3.68 24.01
N CYS A 132 -20.64 -4.91 24.35
CA CYS A 132 -21.27 -6.14 23.87
C CYS A 132 -21.62 -7.02 25.09
N ALA A 133 -22.24 -8.18 24.87
CA ALA A 133 -22.87 -8.96 25.94
C ALA A 133 -21.93 -9.31 27.11
N ASP A 134 -20.66 -9.62 26.82
CA ASP A 134 -19.67 -10.06 27.81
C ASP A 134 -18.49 -9.08 27.98
N TYR A 135 -18.52 -7.92 27.30
CA TYR A 135 -17.44 -6.95 27.38
C TYR A 135 -17.92 -5.50 27.22
N ASP A 136 -17.70 -4.72 28.29
CA ASP A 136 -17.95 -3.28 28.31
C ASP A 136 -16.69 -2.49 27.91
N GLY A 137 -16.63 -2.09 26.64
CA GLY A 137 -15.58 -1.22 26.12
C GLY A 137 -15.75 0.25 26.52
N ALA A 138 -16.95 0.71 26.86
CA ALA A 138 -17.22 2.09 27.27
C ALA A 138 -16.58 2.38 28.63
N ALA A 139 -16.88 1.56 29.64
CA ALA A 139 -16.32 1.72 30.98
C ALA A 139 -14.79 1.57 30.99
N ARG A 140 -14.23 0.72 30.12
CA ARG A 140 -12.77 0.56 29.99
C ARG A 140 -12.11 1.74 29.30
N LYS A 141 -12.78 2.38 28.35
CA LYS A 141 -12.28 3.59 27.68
C LYS A 141 -12.17 4.74 28.65
N GLU A 142 -13.18 4.93 29.49
CA GLU A 142 -13.18 5.96 30.54
C GLU A 142 -12.01 5.76 31.50
N LYS A 143 -11.78 4.53 31.97
CA LYS A 143 -10.63 4.19 32.82
C LYS A 143 -9.27 4.38 32.14
N ALA A 144 -9.19 4.17 30.84
CA ALA A 144 -7.94 4.35 30.08
C ALA A 144 -7.67 5.80 29.68
N SER A 145 -8.70 6.66 29.75
CA SER A 145 -8.61 8.09 29.43
C SER A 145 -8.51 8.97 30.69
N SER A 146 -8.59 8.35 31.87
CA SER A 146 -8.37 8.95 33.20
C SER A 146 -6.94 8.72 33.65
#